data_AF-A0A955HHJ0-F1
#
_entry.id   AF-A0A955HHJ0-F1
#
_cell.length_a   1.000
_cell.length_b   1.000
_cell.length_c   1.000
_cell.angle_alpha   90.00
_cell.angle_beta   90.00
_cell.angle_gamma   90.00
#
_symmetry.space_group_name_H-M   'P 1'
#
loop_
_entity.id
_entity.type
_entity.pdbx_description
1 polymer ?
#
loop_
_entity_poly.entity_id
_entity_poly.type
_entity_poly.pdbx_seq_one_letter_code
_entity_poly.pdbx_strand_id
1 'polypeptide(L)'
;MGFKGSFKHTEILKEKFFFLDSGAYSAMSTGVPVDVYQYIDWIKENRAMIDLYCGLDDIGDYKKTLENQRIMEAAGLHPLITFHYGEPFELLRDFCQEYEFICLGGIAGKRKQQRVPWLDNCFGVIKNYWPKRLHVFGVHDKDILLRYPFYSADASTDSFASSVGDHNVNGKRVTYTSINEVTNRDEMNILKIEASKSITASQKSQLRLASHLLNKIQLEKQITEVWQKRGITWMN
;
A
#
# COMPACT_ATOMS: atom_id res chain seq x y z
N MET A 1 8.49 -35.03 -2.07
CA MET A 1 9.67 -34.22 -1.66
C MET A 1 9.18 -33.14 -0.70
N GLY A 2 9.50 -33.29 0.59
CA GLY A 2 9.02 -32.39 1.64
C GLY A 2 9.79 -31.07 1.66
N PHE A 3 9.07 -29.96 1.79
CA PHE A 3 9.64 -28.63 1.96
C PHE A 3 10.10 -28.48 3.42
N LYS A 4 11.37 -28.79 3.69
CA LYS A 4 12.04 -28.41 4.95
C LYS A 4 12.58 -27.00 4.79
N GLY A 5 11.79 -26.00 5.16
CA GLY A 5 12.22 -24.60 5.23
C GLY A 5 11.99 -24.05 6.62
N SER A 6 13.01 -24.07 7.48
CA SER A 6 13.01 -23.30 8.73
C SER A 6 13.21 -21.83 8.36
N PHE A 7 12.13 -21.06 8.25
CA PHE A 7 12.26 -19.61 8.13
C PHE A 7 12.70 -19.05 9.49
N LYS A 8 14.00 -18.76 9.62
CA LYS A 8 14.49 -17.94 10.73
C LYS A 8 13.88 -16.55 10.55
N HIS A 9 13.05 -16.13 11.51
CA HIS A 9 12.38 -14.82 11.57
C HIS A 9 13.30 -13.61 11.32
N THR A 10 14.62 -13.79 11.40
CA THR A 10 15.65 -12.76 11.30
C THR A 10 16.09 -12.41 9.87
N GLU A 11 15.75 -13.19 8.84
CA GLU A 11 16.26 -12.97 7.47
C GLU A 11 15.35 -12.10 6.58
N ILE A 12 14.15 -11.73 7.03
CA ILE A 12 13.20 -10.88 6.27
C ILE A 12 13.56 -9.38 6.38
N LEU A 13 14.46 -9.01 7.28
CA LEU A 13 14.89 -7.61 7.45
C LEU A 13 16.09 -7.28 6.54
N LYS A 14 15.87 -7.36 5.22
CA LYS A 14 16.62 -6.49 4.29
C LYS A 14 16.31 -5.02 4.64
N GLU A 15 17.23 -4.11 4.31
CA GLU A 15 17.16 -2.66 4.60
C GLU A 15 15.72 -2.13 4.61
N LYS A 16 15.30 -1.57 5.76
CA LYS A 16 13.93 -1.11 5.95
C LYS A 16 13.76 0.19 5.17
N PHE A 17 12.96 0.17 4.10
CA PHE A 17 12.47 1.36 3.43
C PHE A 17 11.22 1.87 4.16
N PHE A 18 11.24 3.11 4.65
CA PHE A 18 10.16 3.72 5.38
C PHE A 18 9.48 4.82 4.55
N PHE A 19 8.26 4.51 4.10
CA PHE A 19 7.39 5.47 3.44
C PHE A 19 6.35 6.00 4.43
N LEU A 20 6.44 7.29 4.73
CA LEU A 20 5.53 8.02 5.61
C LEU A 20 4.36 8.65 4.85
N ASP A 21 3.15 8.23 5.18
CA ASP A 21 1.93 8.97 4.80
C ASP A 21 1.78 10.25 5.65
N SER A 22 1.06 11.25 5.13
CA SER A 22 0.84 12.54 5.80
C SER A 22 -0.05 12.43 7.04
N GLY A 23 -0.81 11.35 7.15
CA GLY A 23 -1.72 11.11 8.27
C GLY A 23 -2.97 11.99 8.26
N ALA A 24 -3.20 12.78 7.20
CA ALA A 24 -4.36 13.67 7.07
C ALA A 24 -5.70 12.94 7.27
N TYR A 25 -5.81 11.70 6.76
CA TYR A 25 -7.01 10.86 6.96
C TYR A 25 -7.26 10.56 8.45
N SER A 26 -6.20 10.22 9.19
CA SER A 26 -6.28 9.96 10.63
C SER A 26 -6.61 11.23 11.40
N ALA A 27 -5.93 12.35 11.09
CA ALA A 27 -6.14 13.66 11.70
C ALA A 27 -7.60 14.16 11.55
N MET A 28 -8.19 14.00 10.36
CA MET A 28 -9.61 14.30 10.12
C MET A 28 -10.52 13.41 10.98
N SER A 29 -10.23 12.12 11.07
CA SER A 29 -11.06 11.17 11.83
C SER A 29 -11.01 11.38 13.35
N THR A 30 -9.93 11.98 13.87
CA THR A 30 -9.72 12.27 15.30
C THR A 30 -9.98 13.73 15.67
N GLY A 31 -10.14 14.62 14.68
CA GLY A 31 -10.42 16.04 14.88
C GLY A 31 -9.22 16.88 15.34
N VAL A 32 -7.99 16.38 15.16
CA VAL A 32 -6.76 17.11 15.53
C VAL A 32 -6.09 17.62 14.26
N PRO A 33 -6.21 18.91 13.91
CA PRO A 33 -5.54 19.46 12.74
C PRO A 33 -4.02 19.41 12.92
N VAL A 34 -3.31 19.08 11.85
CA VAL A 34 -1.84 19.10 11.82
C VAL A 34 -1.41 20.38 11.12
N ASP A 35 -0.53 21.15 11.77
CA ASP A 35 0.07 22.33 11.17
C ASP A 35 1.22 21.93 10.23
N VAL A 36 1.29 22.55 9.05
CA VAL A 36 2.28 22.20 8.03
C VAL A 36 3.72 22.47 8.49
N TYR A 37 3.95 23.51 9.31
CA TYR A 37 5.29 23.81 9.83
C TYR A 37 5.71 22.80 10.89
N GLN A 38 4.80 22.41 11.79
CA GLN A 38 5.06 21.31 12.72
C GLN A 38 5.38 19.99 12.00
N TYR A 39 4.68 19.71 10.89
CA TYR A 39 4.96 18.54 10.07
C TYR A 39 6.35 18.61 9.40
N ILE A 40 6.73 19.77 8.88
CA ILE A 40 8.07 20.04 8.31
C ILE A 40 9.16 19.81 9.36
N ASP A 41 9.01 20.37 10.56
CA ASP A 41 9.99 20.24 11.63
C ASP A 41 10.14 18.77 12.04
N TRP A 42 9.02 18.06 12.19
CA TRP A 42 9.04 16.63 12.51
C TRP A 42 9.75 15.80 11.44
N ILE A 43 9.49 16.04 10.15
CA ILE A 43 10.20 15.35 9.06
C ILE A 43 11.70 15.63 9.14
N LYS A 44 12.10 16.89 9.36
CA LYS A 44 13.52 17.27 9.45
C LYS A 44 14.23 16.61 10.62
N GLU A 45 13.58 16.55 11.79
CA GLU A 45 14.09 15.87 12.98
C GLU A 45 14.24 14.35 12.77
N ASN A 46 13.36 13.74 11.97
CA ASN A 46 13.30 12.29 11.78
C ASN A 46 13.84 11.80 10.42
N ARG A 47 14.44 12.68 9.62
CA ARG A 47 14.90 12.40 8.25
C ARG A 47 15.84 11.20 8.10
N ALA A 48 16.55 10.82 9.16
CA ALA A 48 17.44 9.65 9.16
C ALA A 48 16.69 8.31 9.12
N MET A 49 15.39 8.32 9.41
CA MET A 49 14.52 7.13 9.45
C MET A 49 13.46 7.12 8.34
N ILE A 50 13.39 8.17 7.52
CA ILE A 50 12.33 8.36 6.52
C ILE A 50 12.98 8.39 5.14
N ASP A 51 12.66 7.40 4.32
CA ASP A 51 13.17 7.30 2.94
C ASP A 51 12.27 8.04 1.94
N LEU A 52 10.96 8.08 2.24
CA LEU A 52 9.95 8.70 1.39
C LEU A 52 8.81 9.23 2.26
N TYR A 53 8.19 10.34 1.86
CA TYR A 53 7.07 10.94 2.59
C TYR A 53 6.14 11.71 1.66
N CYS A 54 4.88 11.82 2.03
CA CYS A 54 3.88 12.62 1.30
C CYS A 54 3.82 14.07 1.77
N GLY A 55 3.25 14.93 0.92
CA GLY A 55 2.83 16.27 1.30
C GLY A 55 1.65 16.22 2.27
N LEU A 56 1.47 17.26 3.09
CA LEU A 56 0.34 17.34 4.01
C LEU A 56 -0.96 17.68 3.28
N ASP A 57 -1.85 16.70 3.17
CA ASP A 57 -3.14 16.87 2.52
C ASP A 57 -4.14 17.64 3.39
N ASP A 58 -4.98 18.46 2.77
CA ASP A 58 -6.20 19.00 3.34
C ASP A 58 -7.41 18.31 2.68
N ILE A 59 -8.11 17.47 3.45
CA ILE A 59 -9.15 16.60 2.90
C ILE A 59 -10.35 17.42 2.44
N GLY A 60 -10.51 17.48 1.12
CA GLY A 60 -11.58 18.24 0.47
C GLY A 60 -11.15 19.59 -0.08
N ASP A 61 -9.92 20.03 0.20
CA ASP A 61 -9.33 21.26 -0.35
C ASP A 61 -7.98 21.00 -1.03
N TYR A 62 -8.04 20.60 -2.30
CA TYR A 62 -6.84 20.35 -3.11
C TYR A 62 -5.96 21.60 -3.28
N LYS A 63 -6.52 22.81 -3.18
CA LYS A 63 -5.74 24.04 -3.28
C LYS A 63 -4.89 24.21 -2.04
N LYS A 64 -5.46 23.91 -0.87
CA LYS A 64 -4.71 23.93 0.39
C LYS A 64 -3.67 22.81 0.44
N THR A 65 -3.97 21.62 -0.07
CA THR A 65 -2.98 20.55 -0.27
C THR A 65 -1.81 21.03 -1.13
N LEU A 66 -2.10 21.69 -2.26
CA LEU A 66 -1.04 22.22 -3.13
C LEU A 66 -0.24 23.35 -2.46
N GLU A 67 -0.90 24.23 -1.70
CA GLU A 67 -0.22 25.26 -0.91
C GLU A 67 0.76 24.61 0.09
N ASN A 68 0.30 23.61 0.85
CA ASN A 68 1.14 22.87 1.79
C ASN A 68 2.33 22.21 1.09
N GLN A 69 2.10 21.57 -0.06
CA GLN A 69 3.16 20.99 -0.89
C GLN A 69 4.24 22.04 -1.22
N ARG A 70 3.84 23.23 -1.68
CA ARG A 70 4.79 24.31 -2.02
C ARG A 70 5.51 24.88 -0.80
N ILE A 71 4.85 24.98 0.35
CA ILE A 71 5.47 25.41 1.60
C ILE A 71 6.57 24.41 2.01
N MET A 72 6.28 23.11 1.92
CA MET A 72 7.26 22.06 2.23
C MET A 72 8.45 22.09 1.26
N GLU A 73 8.19 22.24 -0.04
CA GLU A 73 9.24 22.38 -1.07
C GLU A 73 10.12 23.61 -0.83
N ALA A 74 9.51 24.76 -0.52
CA ALA A 74 10.23 25.99 -0.19
C ALA A 74 11.08 25.85 1.09
N ALA A 75 10.70 24.95 2.00
CA ALA A 75 11.47 24.62 3.19
C ALA A 75 12.63 23.63 2.95
N GLY A 76 12.87 23.25 1.68
CA GLY A 76 13.95 22.35 1.26
C GLY A 76 13.60 20.87 1.36
N LEU A 77 12.30 20.52 1.45
CA LEU A 77 11.83 19.14 1.43
C LEU A 77 11.41 18.73 0.00
N HIS A 78 11.25 17.42 -0.22
CA HIS A 78 10.80 16.85 -1.49
C HIS A 78 9.67 15.83 -1.28
N PRO A 79 8.51 16.24 -0.72
CA PRO A 79 7.40 15.32 -0.49
C PRO A 79 6.79 14.83 -1.81
N LEU A 80 6.27 13.60 -1.81
CA LEU A 80 5.42 13.11 -2.89
C LEU A 80 4.08 13.84 -2.89
N ILE A 81 3.68 14.31 -4.07
CA ILE A 81 2.38 14.91 -4.31
C ILE A 81 1.32 13.83 -4.54
N THR A 82 0.12 14.04 -3.98
CA THR A 82 -1.02 13.12 -4.14
C THR A 82 -2.12 13.76 -4.98
N PHE A 83 -2.53 13.09 -6.05
CA PHE A 83 -3.74 13.42 -6.80
C PHE A 83 -4.92 12.60 -6.25
N HIS A 84 -5.97 13.27 -5.79
CA HIS A 84 -7.11 12.65 -5.14
C HIS A 84 -8.32 12.46 -6.06
N TYR A 85 -9.11 11.45 -5.71
CA TYR A 85 -10.43 11.26 -6.33
C TYR A 85 -11.29 12.52 -6.24
N GLY A 86 -11.74 13.01 -7.39
CA GLY A 86 -12.63 14.18 -7.51
C GLY A 86 -11.91 15.49 -7.83
N GLU A 87 -10.58 15.50 -7.85
CA GLU A 87 -9.78 16.66 -8.27
C GLU A 87 -9.83 16.86 -9.80
N PRO A 88 -9.64 18.11 -10.28
CA PRO A 88 -9.60 18.41 -11.72
C PRO A 88 -8.39 17.76 -12.40
N PHE A 89 -8.57 17.14 -13.56
CA PHE A 89 -7.50 16.42 -14.27
C PHE A 89 -6.40 17.32 -14.82
N GLU A 90 -6.65 18.63 -14.93
CA GLU A 90 -5.63 19.64 -15.18
C GLU A 90 -4.54 19.58 -14.11
N LEU A 91 -4.91 19.38 -12.84
CA LEU A 91 -3.96 19.26 -11.74
C LEU A 91 -3.06 18.02 -11.91
N LEU A 92 -3.64 16.88 -12.29
CA LEU A 92 -2.84 15.67 -12.58
C LEU A 92 -1.87 15.90 -13.74
N ARG A 93 -2.25 16.71 -14.74
CA ARG A 93 -1.38 17.08 -15.85
C ARG A 93 -0.19 17.90 -15.36
N ASP A 94 -0.43 18.91 -14.54
CA ASP A 94 0.60 19.74 -13.94
C ASP A 94 1.54 18.88 -13.09
N PHE A 95 0.99 17.98 -12.27
CA PHE A 95 1.79 17.05 -11.47
C PHE A 95 2.65 16.13 -12.35
N CYS A 96 2.13 15.62 -13.46
CA CYS A 96 2.90 14.81 -14.39
C CYS A 96 4.04 15.58 -15.08
N GLN A 97 3.94 16.91 -15.22
CA GLN A 97 5.01 17.73 -15.76
C GLN A 97 6.11 17.99 -14.74
N GLU A 98 5.73 18.18 -13.48
CA GLU A 98 6.65 18.62 -12.43
C GLU A 98 7.30 17.47 -11.64
N TYR A 99 6.58 16.37 -11.45
CA TYR A 99 7.01 15.29 -10.55
C TYR A 99 7.24 13.98 -11.30
N GLU A 100 8.32 13.28 -10.95
CA GLU A 100 8.64 11.95 -11.49
C GLU A 100 7.87 10.82 -10.80
N PHE A 101 7.48 11.05 -9.54
CA PHE A 101 6.78 10.10 -8.69
C PHE A 101 5.57 10.81 -8.06
N ILE A 102 4.38 10.27 -8.33
CA ILE A 102 3.10 10.83 -7.91
C ILE A 102 2.29 9.75 -7.19
N CYS A 103 1.51 10.15 -6.19
CA CYS A 103 0.55 9.29 -5.51
C CYS A 103 -0.86 9.48 -6.07
N LEU A 104 -1.66 8.41 -6.11
CA LEU A 104 -3.09 8.42 -6.42
C LEU A 104 -3.87 8.03 -5.18
N GLY A 105 -4.69 8.96 -4.67
CA GLY A 105 -5.37 8.86 -3.38
C GLY A 105 -6.89 9.01 -3.44
N GLY A 106 -7.55 8.92 -2.28
CA GLY A 106 -8.99 9.15 -2.15
C GLY A 106 -9.91 8.02 -2.65
N ILE A 107 -9.33 6.85 -2.98
CA ILE A 107 -10.09 5.71 -3.55
C ILE A 107 -10.25 4.49 -2.65
N ALA A 108 -9.61 4.43 -1.48
CA ALA A 108 -9.61 3.27 -0.59
C ALA A 108 -11.03 2.79 -0.21
N GLY A 109 -11.94 3.72 0.09
CA GLY A 109 -13.34 3.43 0.44
C GLY A 109 -14.32 3.37 -0.74
N LYS A 110 -13.84 3.51 -1.98
CA LYS A 110 -14.70 3.58 -3.18
C LYS A 110 -14.94 2.18 -3.75
N ARG A 111 -16.13 1.97 -4.32
CA ARG A 111 -16.47 0.70 -4.98
C ARG A 111 -15.69 0.53 -6.28
N LYS A 112 -15.50 -0.70 -6.75
CA LYS A 112 -14.77 -0.99 -8.01
C LYS A 112 -15.34 -0.23 -9.21
N GLN A 113 -16.66 -0.05 -9.27
CA GLN A 113 -17.36 0.72 -10.32
C GLN A 113 -17.02 2.22 -10.33
N GLN A 114 -16.47 2.75 -9.23
CA GLN A 114 -15.99 4.13 -9.15
C GLN A 114 -14.48 4.20 -9.36
N ARG A 115 -13.73 3.24 -8.78
CA ARG A 115 -12.27 3.17 -8.87
C ARG A 115 -11.79 2.99 -10.31
N VAL A 116 -12.37 2.04 -11.05
CA VAL A 116 -11.91 1.70 -12.41
C VAL A 116 -12.09 2.87 -13.39
N PRO A 117 -13.27 3.51 -13.54
CA PRO A 117 -13.39 4.64 -14.45
C PRO A 117 -12.48 5.82 -14.08
N TRP A 118 -12.30 6.10 -12.79
CA TRP A 118 -11.41 7.16 -12.35
C TRP A 118 -9.95 6.85 -12.69
N LEU A 119 -9.48 5.63 -12.40
CA LEU A 119 -8.13 5.19 -12.79
C LEU A 119 -7.96 5.17 -14.31
N ASP A 120 -8.96 4.76 -15.08
CA ASP A 120 -8.91 4.81 -16.55
C ASP A 120 -8.69 6.26 -17.04
N ASN A 121 -9.36 7.25 -16.43
CA ASN A 121 -9.15 8.66 -16.74
C ASN A 121 -7.75 9.13 -16.30
N CYS A 122 -7.28 8.77 -15.10
CA CYS A 122 -5.93 9.09 -14.63
C CYS A 122 -4.87 8.57 -15.60
N PHE A 123 -4.92 7.29 -15.96
CA PHE A 123 -3.99 6.69 -16.93
C PHE A 123 -4.17 7.26 -18.34
N GLY A 124 -5.36 7.75 -18.69
CA GLY A 124 -5.60 8.52 -19.91
C GLY A 124 -4.82 9.83 -19.99
N VAL A 125 -4.55 10.48 -18.85
CA VAL A 125 -3.66 11.65 -18.75
C VAL A 125 -2.20 11.22 -18.69
N ILE A 126 -1.88 10.30 -17.77
CA ILE A 126 -0.50 9.89 -17.45
C ILE A 126 0.22 9.25 -18.64
N LYS A 127 -0.51 8.55 -19.55
CA LYS A 127 0.09 7.94 -20.74
C LYS A 127 0.89 8.92 -21.61
N ASN A 128 0.53 10.21 -21.59
CA ASN A 128 1.24 11.25 -22.37
C ASN A 128 2.57 11.66 -21.73
N TYR A 129 2.83 11.22 -20.50
CA TYR A 129 4.01 11.54 -19.70
C TYR A 129 4.79 10.29 -19.29
N TRP A 130 4.43 9.13 -19.84
CA TRP A 130 5.01 7.83 -19.48
C TRP A 130 6.49 7.75 -19.88
N PRO A 131 7.37 7.14 -19.05
CA PRO A 131 7.10 6.48 -17.77
C PRO A 131 6.95 7.43 -16.58
N LYS A 132 6.06 7.08 -15.65
CA LYS A 132 5.90 7.75 -14.33
C LYS A 132 5.81 6.73 -13.22
N ARG A 133 6.50 6.97 -12.10
CA ARG A 133 6.31 6.17 -10.90
C ARG A 133 5.00 6.59 -10.25
N LEU A 134 4.15 5.61 -9.97
CA LEU A 134 2.83 5.83 -9.39
C LEU A 134 2.67 4.99 -8.14
N HIS A 135 2.36 5.64 -7.03
CA HIS A 135 1.90 4.97 -5.82
C HIS A 135 0.38 5.03 -5.78
N VAL A 136 -0.29 3.95 -5.39
CA VAL A 136 -1.74 3.98 -5.17
C VAL A 136 -2.09 3.68 -3.72
N PHE A 137 -2.80 4.61 -3.08
CA PHE A 137 -3.15 4.51 -1.68
C PHE A 137 -4.38 3.62 -1.44
N GLY A 138 -4.26 2.70 -0.48
CA GLY A 138 -5.39 1.93 0.03
C GLY A 138 -5.99 0.93 -0.97
N VAL A 139 -5.17 0.40 -1.88
CA VAL A 139 -5.58 -0.57 -2.90
C VAL A 139 -4.75 -1.84 -2.80
N HIS A 140 -5.42 -2.96 -2.51
CA HIS A 140 -4.82 -4.31 -2.56
C HIS A 140 -5.53 -5.25 -3.56
N ASP A 141 -6.55 -4.77 -4.27
CA ASP A 141 -7.33 -5.61 -5.19
C ASP A 141 -6.48 -6.09 -6.36
N LYS A 142 -6.25 -7.40 -6.43
CA LYS A 142 -5.46 -8.04 -7.50
C LYS A 142 -5.89 -7.62 -8.90
N ASP A 143 -7.20 -7.49 -9.15
CA ASP A 143 -7.72 -7.07 -10.45
C ASP A 143 -7.29 -5.65 -10.85
N ILE A 144 -7.20 -4.73 -9.88
CA ILE A 144 -6.76 -3.35 -10.11
C ILE A 144 -5.25 -3.35 -10.34
N LEU A 145 -4.49 -4.06 -9.51
CA LEU A 145 -3.02 -4.16 -9.62
C LEU A 145 -2.57 -4.88 -10.92
N LEU A 146 -3.39 -5.78 -11.45
CA LEU A 146 -3.17 -6.40 -12.77
C LEU A 146 -3.61 -5.53 -13.95
N ARG A 147 -4.45 -4.52 -13.73
CA ARG A 147 -4.98 -3.65 -14.79
C ARG A 147 -4.10 -2.42 -15.01
N TYR A 148 -3.53 -1.88 -13.95
CA TYR A 148 -2.74 -0.65 -13.99
C TYR A 148 -1.30 -0.86 -13.50
N PRO A 149 -0.29 -0.32 -14.22
CA PRO A 149 1.11 -0.50 -13.88
C PRO A 149 1.55 0.49 -12.78
N PHE A 150 1.17 0.20 -11.54
CA PHE A 150 1.69 0.97 -10.40
C PHE A 150 3.16 0.61 -10.13
N TYR A 151 3.93 1.58 -9.63
CA TYR A 151 5.26 1.36 -9.08
C TYR A 151 5.18 0.76 -7.68
N SER A 152 4.27 1.26 -6.85
CA SER A 152 3.98 0.71 -5.53
C SER A 152 2.51 0.90 -5.13
N ALA A 153 2.06 0.16 -4.12
CA ALA A 153 0.70 0.24 -3.59
C ALA A 153 0.71 -0.13 -2.11
N ASP A 154 -0.22 0.41 -1.34
CA ASP A 154 -0.42 0.03 0.06
C ASP A 154 -1.90 -0.27 0.37
N ALA A 155 -2.14 -0.87 1.53
CA ALA A 155 -3.48 -1.01 2.08
C ALA A 155 -3.43 -1.25 3.59
N SER A 156 -4.23 -0.47 4.32
CA SER A 156 -4.44 -0.59 5.77
C SER A 156 -5.43 -1.70 6.17
N THR A 157 -6.20 -2.21 5.20
CA THR A 157 -7.24 -3.24 5.40
C THR A 157 -6.68 -4.54 5.98
N ASP A 158 -5.38 -4.71 5.91
CA ASP A 158 -4.67 -5.94 6.22
C ASP A 158 -4.34 -6.09 7.70
N SER A 159 -4.13 -4.96 8.39
CA SER A 159 -4.03 -4.92 9.86
C SER A 159 -5.38 -5.20 10.52
N PHE A 160 -6.46 -4.70 9.89
CA PHE A 160 -7.84 -4.90 10.35
C PHE A 160 -8.34 -6.31 10.03
N ALA A 161 -8.17 -6.81 8.80
CA ALA A 161 -8.48 -8.20 8.48
C ALA A 161 -7.69 -9.17 9.39
N SER A 162 -6.44 -8.85 9.75
CA SER A 162 -5.64 -9.67 10.68
C SER A 162 -6.21 -9.68 12.11
N SER A 163 -6.99 -8.67 12.48
CA SER A 163 -7.65 -8.57 13.78
C SER A 163 -9.05 -9.19 13.81
N VAL A 164 -9.80 -9.17 12.70
CA VAL A 164 -11.12 -9.83 12.54
C VAL A 164 -10.98 -11.19 11.85
N GLY A 165 -11.36 -12.26 12.54
CA GLY A 165 -10.95 -13.65 12.26
C GLY A 165 -11.40 -14.36 10.96
N ASP A 166 -11.53 -13.67 9.83
CA ASP A 166 -11.79 -14.32 8.54
C ASP A 166 -10.87 -13.77 7.42
N HIS A 167 -10.08 -14.65 6.81
CA HIS A 167 -9.15 -14.30 5.73
C HIS A 167 -9.33 -15.21 4.52
N ASN A 168 -9.33 -14.59 3.34
CA ASN A 168 -9.33 -15.30 2.06
C ASN A 168 -7.93 -15.28 1.44
N VAL A 169 -7.37 -16.46 1.17
CA VAL A 169 -6.10 -16.65 0.45
C VAL A 169 -6.42 -17.35 -0.86
N ASN A 170 -6.18 -16.70 -2.00
CA ASN A 170 -6.47 -17.26 -3.34
C ASN A 170 -7.90 -17.80 -3.50
N GLY A 171 -8.89 -17.10 -2.95
CA GLY A 171 -10.31 -17.52 -2.99
C GLY A 171 -10.68 -18.65 -2.02
N LYS A 172 -9.77 -19.05 -1.12
CA LYS A 172 -10.01 -20.05 -0.08
C LYS A 172 -10.05 -19.39 1.29
N ARG A 173 -11.08 -19.72 2.08
CA ARG A 173 -11.20 -19.28 3.48
C ARG A 173 -10.18 -20.02 4.34
N VAL A 174 -9.33 -19.28 5.06
CA VAL A 174 -8.29 -19.86 5.93
C VAL A 174 -8.61 -19.54 7.38
N THR A 175 -8.68 -20.58 8.22
CA THR A 175 -8.91 -20.46 9.66
C THR A 175 -7.69 -20.99 10.41
N TYR A 176 -7.07 -20.16 11.27
CA TYR A 176 -5.85 -20.53 12.00
C TYR A 176 -6.16 -21.08 13.40
N THR A 177 -5.91 -22.37 13.59
CA THR A 177 -6.17 -23.10 14.85
C THR A 177 -4.92 -23.54 15.62
N SER A 178 -3.75 -23.72 14.99
CA SER A 178 -2.44 -24.03 15.63
C SER A 178 -1.24 -23.85 14.68
N ILE A 179 0.02 -24.11 15.11
CA ILE A 179 1.25 -24.03 14.28
C ILE A 179 1.95 -25.40 14.21
N ASN A 180 2.11 -25.98 13.01
CA ASN A 180 3.36 -26.57 12.47
C ASN A 180 3.16 -27.34 11.14
N GLU A 181 4.20 -27.30 10.30
CA GLU A 181 4.46 -27.93 8.98
C GLU A 181 3.35 -27.92 7.91
N VAL A 182 3.57 -27.12 6.86
CA VAL A 182 2.81 -27.11 5.61
C VAL A 182 3.08 -28.42 4.87
N THR A 183 2.18 -29.39 5.02
CA THR A 183 2.17 -30.57 4.14
C THR A 183 1.14 -30.34 3.04
N ASN A 184 1.65 -30.28 1.81
CA ASN A 184 0.83 -30.16 0.61
C ASN A 184 0.07 -31.48 0.40
N ARG A 185 -1.24 -31.48 0.63
CA ARG A 185 -2.13 -32.54 0.14
C ARG A 185 -3.33 -31.89 -0.53
N ASP A 186 -3.31 -31.94 -1.85
CA ASP A 186 -4.46 -31.74 -2.69
C ASP A 186 -5.55 -32.76 -2.30
N GLU A 187 -6.70 -32.25 -1.83
CA GLU A 187 -8.05 -32.51 -2.34
C GLU A 187 -9.08 -31.94 -1.34
N MET A 188 -9.96 -31.04 -1.82
CA MET A 188 -11.00 -30.29 -1.10
C MET A 188 -10.57 -29.16 -0.12
N ASN A 189 -10.26 -28.00 -0.71
CA ASN A 189 -10.68 -26.63 -0.34
C ASN A 189 -10.63 -26.09 1.10
N ILE A 190 -9.96 -26.74 2.05
CA ILE A 190 -9.69 -26.18 3.39
C ILE A 190 -8.29 -26.61 3.82
N LEU A 191 -7.38 -25.66 4.08
CA LEU A 191 -6.18 -25.93 4.86
C LEU A 191 -6.62 -26.12 6.31
N LYS A 192 -6.93 -27.35 6.69
CA LYS A 192 -7.19 -27.72 8.08
C LYS A 192 -5.87 -27.87 8.82
N ILE A 193 -5.66 -27.04 9.84
CA ILE A 193 -4.58 -27.21 10.79
C ILE A 193 -5.17 -27.89 12.03
N GLU A 194 -4.96 -29.21 12.17
CA GLU A 194 -5.43 -30.01 13.31
C GLU A 194 -4.33 -30.19 14.38
N ALA A 195 -4.75 -30.38 15.63
CA ALA A 195 -4.08 -29.89 16.84
C ALA A 195 -3.16 -30.89 17.56
N SER A 196 -2.28 -30.36 18.43
CA SER A 196 -1.88 -31.04 19.67
C SER A 196 -1.83 -30.16 20.94
N LYS A 197 -1.89 -28.82 20.84
CA LYS A 197 -2.09 -27.91 21.99
C LYS A 197 -2.87 -26.65 21.60
N SER A 198 -3.68 -26.14 22.54
CA SER A 198 -4.40 -24.87 22.40
C SER A 198 -3.42 -23.70 22.31
N ILE A 199 -3.55 -22.85 21.29
CA ILE A 199 -2.77 -21.61 21.14
C ILE A 199 -3.57 -20.39 21.63
N THR A 200 -2.86 -19.40 22.17
CA THR A 200 -3.47 -18.17 22.70
C THR A 200 -4.02 -17.27 21.59
N ALA A 201 -4.92 -16.35 21.94
CA ALA A 201 -5.46 -15.36 21.00
C ALA A 201 -4.36 -14.48 20.36
N SER A 202 -3.32 -14.14 21.14
CA SER A 202 -2.15 -13.39 20.65
C SER A 202 -1.37 -14.17 19.59
N GLN A 203 -1.09 -15.45 19.84
CA GLN A 203 -0.41 -16.32 18.88
C GLN A 203 -1.23 -16.50 17.58
N LYS A 204 -2.56 -16.63 17.69
CA LYS A 204 -3.45 -16.67 16.51
C LYS A 204 -3.34 -15.38 15.69
N SER A 205 -3.26 -14.22 16.34
CA SER A 205 -3.10 -12.92 15.68
C SER A 205 -1.78 -12.81 14.93
N GLN A 206 -0.67 -13.23 15.58
CA GLN A 206 0.66 -13.22 14.97
C GLN A 206 0.73 -14.12 13.72
N LEU A 207 0.11 -15.30 13.76
CA LEU A 207 0.05 -16.20 12.61
C LEU A 207 -0.77 -15.63 11.45
N ARG A 208 -1.90 -14.99 11.75
CA ARG A 208 -2.72 -14.31 10.74
C ARG A 208 -1.92 -13.22 10.05
N LEU A 209 -1.27 -12.37 10.83
CA LEU A 209 -0.39 -11.33 10.30
C LEU A 209 0.73 -11.92 9.44
N ALA A 210 1.41 -12.97 9.92
CA ALA A 210 2.49 -13.62 9.17
C ALA A 210 2.00 -14.20 7.83
N SER A 211 0.85 -14.88 7.80
CA SER A 211 0.30 -15.37 6.54
C SER A 211 -0.13 -14.24 5.61
N HIS A 212 -0.72 -13.19 6.16
CA HIS A 212 -1.09 -12.02 5.39
C HIS A 212 0.11 -11.37 4.70
N LEU A 213 1.21 -11.19 5.45
CA LEU A 213 2.47 -10.68 4.92
C LEU A 213 3.05 -11.59 3.83
N LEU A 214 3.03 -12.91 4.02
CA LEU A 214 3.46 -13.86 2.99
C LEU A 214 2.62 -13.76 1.71
N ASN A 215 1.30 -13.60 1.85
CA ASN A 215 0.40 -13.42 0.70
C ASN A 215 0.69 -12.11 -0.03
N LYS A 216 1.00 -11.03 0.69
CA LYS A 216 1.42 -9.76 0.08
C LYS A 216 2.72 -9.91 -0.70
N ILE A 217 3.74 -10.50 -0.09
CA ILE A 217 5.04 -10.74 -0.75
C ILE A 217 4.84 -11.60 -2.00
N GLN A 218 3.96 -12.60 -1.94
CA GLN A 218 3.65 -13.43 -3.10
C GLN A 218 2.87 -12.67 -4.18
N LEU A 219 1.90 -11.84 -3.79
CA LEU A 219 1.13 -11.00 -4.70
C LEU A 219 2.04 -9.99 -5.40
N GLU A 220 2.88 -9.29 -4.65
CA GLU A 220 3.89 -8.36 -5.16
C GLU A 220 4.73 -9.02 -6.25
N LYS A 221 5.35 -10.18 -5.95
CA LYS A 221 6.13 -10.95 -6.95
C LYS A 221 5.31 -11.27 -8.19
N GLN A 222 4.09 -11.77 -8.03
CA GLN A 222 3.21 -12.12 -9.15
C GLN A 222 2.86 -10.92 -10.02
N ILE A 223 2.48 -9.80 -9.41
CA ILE A 223 2.11 -8.57 -10.13
C ILE A 223 3.34 -8.01 -10.87
N THR A 224 4.49 -7.95 -10.20
CA THR A 224 5.75 -7.47 -10.79
C THR A 224 6.17 -8.34 -11.98
N GLU A 225 6.14 -9.66 -11.86
CA GLU A 225 6.45 -10.58 -12.96
C GLU A 225 5.50 -10.41 -14.16
N VAL A 226 4.21 -10.19 -13.91
CA VAL A 226 3.22 -9.94 -14.97
C VAL A 226 3.53 -8.63 -15.71
N TRP A 227 3.87 -7.56 -14.99
CA TRP A 227 4.22 -6.28 -15.62
C TRP A 227 5.56 -6.32 -16.37
N GLN A 228 6.55 -7.03 -15.84
CA GLN A 228 7.81 -7.29 -16.55
C GLN A 228 7.56 -8.01 -17.88
N LYS A 229 6.71 -9.04 -17.90
CA LYS A 229 6.30 -9.72 -19.15
C LYS A 229 5.54 -8.82 -20.13
N ARG A 230 4.93 -7.74 -19.62
CA ARG A 230 4.27 -6.70 -20.43
C ARG A 230 5.22 -5.55 -20.83
N GLY A 231 6.52 -5.67 -20.53
CA GLY A 231 7.53 -4.68 -20.90
C GLY A 231 7.69 -3.52 -19.92
N ILE A 232 7.09 -3.58 -18.73
CA ILE A 232 7.24 -2.56 -17.69
C ILE A 232 8.13 -3.11 -16.58
N THR A 233 9.31 -2.53 -16.45
CA THR A 233 10.26 -2.83 -15.37
C THR A 233 10.56 -1.56 -14.61
N TRP A 234 10.34 -1.59 -13.30
CA TRP A 234 10.75 -0.52 -12.40
C TRP A 234 12.18 -0.81 -11.95
N MET A 235 13.09 0.15 -12.13
CA MET A 235 14.42 0.07 -11.54
C MET A 235 14.31 0.40 -10.05
N ASN A 236 14.91 -0.44 -9.21
CA ASN A 236 15.06 -0.20 -7.78
C ASN A 236 16.19 0.80 -7.52
#